data_AF-A0A5N5NGR4-F1
#
_entry.id   AF-A0A5N5NGR4-F1
#
_cell.length_a   1.000
_cell.length_b   1.000
_cell.length_c   1.000
_cell.angle_alpha   90.00
_cell.angle_beta   90.00
_cell.angle_gamma   90.00
#
_symmetry.space_group_name_H-M   'P 1'
#
loop_
_entity.id
_entity.type
_entity.pdbx_description
1 polymer ?
#
loop_
_entity_poly.entity_id
_entity_poly.type
_entity_poly.pdbx_seq_one_letter_code
_entity_poly.pdbx_strand_id
1 'polypeptide(L)'
;MAPKSGKKAAPAPFPQSKAGKKAPKNPLIEKRTRNFGIGQDIQPKRNLSRMVKWPEYVRLQRQKKILHMRLKVPPAIAQFQQVLDKNTAAQTLKLLNKYRPETKTEKKERLLKEATAVKEGKKKEDVSKKPYVVKYGLNHVVGLIENKKASLVLIPNDVDPIELVIFLPALCRKMGVPYAIIKGKARLGTVVHKKTAAVLALTEVRSEDKNELSKLVSAIKEGYLEKNEAARKQWGGGILGAKSTTRIAKRKKAQETALKV
;
A
#
# COMPACT_ATOMS: atom_id res chain seq x y z
N MET A 1 -75.26 -18.44 3.80
CA MET A 1 -73.96 -17.99 3.27
C MET A 1 -72.92 -19.07 3.54
N ALA A 2 -72.44 -19.76 2.52
CA ALA A 2 -71.48 -20.87 2.67
C ALA A 2 -70.08 -20.34 3.07
N PRO A 3 -69.36 -21.00 4.00
CA PRO A 3 -67.98 -20.62 4.34
C PRO A 3 -67.00 -21.09 3.24
N LYS A 4 -66.10 -20.17 2.87
CA LYS A 4 -65.09 -20.34 1.82
C LYS A 4 -64.04 -21.39 2.18
N SER A 5 -63.67 -22.18 1.17
CA SER A 5 -62.64 -23.23 1.16
C SER A 5 -61.25 -22.75 1.62
N GLY A 6 -60.67 -23.42 2.62
CA GLY A 6 -59.27 -23.27 2.99
C GLY A 6 -58.34 -24.02 2.03
N LYS A 7 -57.40 -23.30 1.40
CA LYS A 7 -56.31 -23.89 0.60
C LYS A 7 -55.39 -24.71 1.52
N LYS A 8 -55.25 -26.03 1.26
CA LYS A 8 -54.19 -26.86 1.84
C LYS A 8 -52.84 -26.43 1.28
N ALA A 9 -51.89 -26.10 2.15
CA ALA A 9 -50.50 -25.84 1.77
C ALA A 9 -49.83 -27.14 1.29
N ALA A 10 -49.03 -27.05 0.23
CA ALA A 10 -48.31 -28.19 -0.32
C ALA A 10 -47.23 -28.70 0.67
N PRO A 11 -47.03 -30.02 0.79
CA PRO A 11 -46.00 -30.59 1.65
C PRO A 11 -44.59 -30.25 1.13
N ALA A 12 -43.66 -30.01 2.06
CA ALA A 12 -42.28 -29.62 1.75
C ALA A 12 -41.53 -30.74 0.98
N PRO A 13 -40.67 -30.38 0.00
CA PRO A 13 -40.08 -31.33 -0.97
C PRO A 13 -38.97 -32.23 -0.41
N PHE A 14 -38.61 -32.11 0.87
CA PHE A 14 -37.60 -32.97 1.48
C PHE A 14 -38.15 -33.63 2.74
N PRO A 15 -38.09 -34.97 2.85
CA PRO A 15 -38.42 -35.64 4.09
C PRO A 15 -37.44 -35.17 5.17
N GLN A 16 -37.95 -34.64 6.28
CA GLN A 16 -37.16 -34.49 7.51
C GLN A 16 -36.53 -35.84 7.79
N SER A 17 -35.20 -35.93 7.70
CA SER A 17 -34.48 -37.14 8.04
C SER A 17 -34.81 -37.47 9.50
N LYS A 18 -35.56 -38.56 9.70
CA LYS A 18 -35.73 -39.15 11.03
C LYS A 18 -34.33 -39.33 11.60
N ALA A 19 -34.11 -38.79 12.80
CA ALA A 19 -32.86 -38.94 13.53
C ALA A 19 -32.41 -40.41 13.47
N GLY A 20 -31.30 -40.67 12.78
CA GLY A 20 -30.78 -42.02 12.60
C GLY A 20 -30.57 -42.70 13.95
N LYS A 21 -30.95 -43.98 14.04
CA LYS A 21 -30.66 -44.84 15.21
C LYS A 21 -29.19 -44.69 15.59
N LYS A 22 -28.92 -44.31 16.85
CA LYS A 22 -27.55 -44.22 17.39
C LYS A 22 -26.91 -45.60 17.25
N ALA A 23 -25.76 -45.67 16.56
CA ALA A 23 -24.98 -46.89 16.45
C ALA A 23 -24.66 -47.46 17.86
N PRO A 24 -24.59 -48.79 18.04
CA PRO A 24 -24.29 -49.40 19.33
C PRO A 24 -22.95 -48.88 19.87
N LYS A 25 -22.95 -48.35 21.10
CA LYS A 25 -21.73 -47.88 21.78
C LYS A 25 -20.91 -49.09 22.19
N ASN A 26 -19.67 -49.16 21.72
CA ASN A 26 -18.71 -50.15 22.20
C ASN A 26 -18.40 -49.89 23.69
N PRO A 27 -18.68 -50.84 24.61
CA PRO A 27 -18.46 -50.67 26.04
C PRO A 27 -16.99 -50.49 26.44
N LEU A 28 -16.05 -50.82 25.54
CA LEU A 28 -14.61 -50.59 25.73
C LEU A 28 -14.19 -49.12 25.52
N ILE A 29 -15.07 -48.27 24.95
CA ILE A 29 -14.77 -46.86 24.67
C ILE A 29 -15.46 -45.96 25.69
N GLU A 30 -14.68 -45.41 26.63
CA GLU A 30 -15.16 -44.47 27.63
C GLU A 30 -14.70 -43.01 27.37
N LYS A 31 -15.53 -42.06 27.80
CA LYS A 31 -15.25 -40.63 27.67
C LYS A 31 -14.32 -40.17 28.80
N ARG A 32 -13.02 -40.10 28.55
CA ARG A 32 -12.02 -39.54 29.48
C ARG A 32 -11.75 -38.07 29.21
N THR A 33 -12.63 -37.18 29.67
CA THR A 33 -12.41 -35.73 29.55
C THR A 33 -11.32 -35.26 30.49
N ARG A 34 -10.44 -34.39 29.99
CA ARG A 34 -9.44 -33.70 30.79
C ARG A 34 -9.96 -32.32 31.22
N ASN A 35 -9.67 -31.93 32.45
CA ASN A 35 -9.93 -30.61 33.00
C ASN A 35 -8.68 -29.75 32.89
N PHE A 36 -8.71 -28.74 32.01
CA PHE A 36 -7.59 -27.81 31.82
C PHE A 36 -7.71 -26.54 32.69
N GLY A 37 -8.35 -26.66 33.86
CA GLY A 37 -8.31 -25.64 34.91
C GLY A 37 -6.91 -25.44 35.49
N ILE A 38 -6.75 -24.39 36.30
CA ILE A 38 -5.48 -24.14 37.01
C ILE A 38 -5.29 -25.26 38.04
N GLY A 39 -4.12 -25.91 38.04
CA GLY A 39 -3.79 -26.98 39.00
C GLY A 39 -4.42 -28.35 38.72
N GLN A 40 -5.01 -28.54 37.54
CA GLN A 40 -5.65 -29.80 37.13
C GLN A 40 -4.77 -30.53 36.09
N ASP A 41 -5.32 -30.99 34.97
CA ASP A 41 -4.56 -31.67 33.92
C ASP A 41 -3.57 -30.74 33.19
N ILE A 42 -2.53 -31.35 32.59
CA ILE A 42 -1.54 -30.65 31.75
C ILE A 42 -2.26 -29.87 30.65
N GLN A 43 -1.90 -28.60 30.52
CA GLN A 43 -2.46 -27.70 29.51
C GLN A 43 -2.19 -28.21 28.09
N PRO A 44 -3.17 -28.12 27.18
CA PRO A 44 -2.97 -28.49 25.79
C PRO A 44 -2.00 -27.51 25.12
N LYS A 45 -1.38 -27.93 24.02
CA LYS A 45 -0.59 -27.03 23.18
C LYS A 45 -1.48 -25.88 22.67
N ARG A 46 -1.05 -24.64 22.89
CA ARG A 46 -1.75 -23.42 22.45
C ARG A 46 -0.85 -22.61 21.52
N ASN A 47 -1.44 -21.67 20.78
CA ASN A 47 -0.66 -20.73 19.98
C ASN A 47 0.10 -19.75 20.91
N LEU A 48 1.40 -19.99 21.06
CA LEU A 48 2.30 -19.17 21.89
C LEU A 48 2.98 -18.03 21.13
N SER A 49 2.65 -17.77 19.85
CA SER A 49 3.34 -16.78 18.99
C SER A 49 3.53 -15.39 19.61
N ARG A 50 2.62 -14.95 20.48
CA ARG A 50 2.72 -13.68 21.21
C ARG A 50 3.74 -13.69 22.36
N MET A 51 3.99 -14.86 22.95
CA MET A 51 4.85 -15.07 24.12
C MET A 51 6.23 -15.63 23.74
N VAL A 52 6.46 -15.95 22.47
CA VAL A 52 7.76 -16.40 21.96
C VAL A 52 8.83 -15.33 22.22
N LYS A 53 10.00 -15.78 22.70
CA LYS A 53 11.22 -14.97 22.69
C LYS A 53 11.73 -14.84 21.25
N TRP A 54 11.32 -13.78 20.58
CA TRP A 54 11.67 -13.55 19.17
C TRP A 54 13.18 -13.29 19.00
N PRO A 55 13.78 -13.74 17.88
CA PRO A 55 15.14 -13.38 17.50
C PRO A 55 15.35 -11.87 17.53
N GLU A 56 16.59 -11.45 17.80
CA GLU A 56 16.91 -10.04 18.03
C GLU A 56 16.54 -9.12 16.88
N TYR A 57 16.85 -9.49 15.64
CA TYR A 57 16.50 -8.68 14.46
C TYR A 57 14.98 -8.42 14.35
N VAL A 58 14.13 -9.39 14.71
CA VAL A 58 12.67 -9.24 14.73
C VAL A 58 12.25 -8.27 15.84
N ARG A 59 12.87 -8.38 17.03
CA ARG A 59 12.61 -7.46 18.15
C ARG A 59 12.98 -6.02 17.77
N LEU A 60 14.16 -5.80 17.21
CA LEU A 60 14.66 -4.50 16.79
C LEU A 60 13.76 -3.85 15.73
N GLN A 61 13.36 -4.59 14.69
CA GLN A 61 12.45 -4.08 13.65
C GLN A 61 11.08 -3.69 14.21
N ARG A 62 10.51 -4.50 15.11
CA ARG A 62 9.23 -4.21 15.77
C ARG A 62 9.35 -3.00 16.69
N GLN A 63 10.42 -2.91 17.49
CA GLN A 63 10.70 -1.79 18.37
C GLN A 63 10.90 -0.49 17.58
N LYS A 64 11.67 -0.51 16.47
CA LYS A 64 11.84 0.64 15.56
C LYS A 64 10.49 1.16 15.08
N LYS A 65 9.59 0.27 14.63
CA LYS A 65 8.24 0.65 14.19
C LYS A 65 7.39 1.23 15.32
N ILE A 66 7.45 0.63 16.52
CA ILE A 66 6.73 1.13 17.69
C ILE A 66 7.22 2.53 18.06
N LEU A 67 8.53 2.74 18.08
CA LEU A 67 9.15 4.02 18.42
C LEU A 67 8.70 5.13 17.45
N HIS A 68 8.66 4.86 16.14
CA HIS A 68 8.14 5.80 15.15
C HIS A 68 6.66 6.18 15.36
N MET A 69 5.84 5.27 15.90
CA MET A 69 4.44 5.57 16.22
C MET A 69 4.27 6.35 17.53
N ARG A 70 5.19 6.16 18.49
CA ARG A 70 5.11 6.70 19.85
C ARG A 70 5.70 8.10 19.96
N LEU A 71 6.82 8.34 19.31
CA LEU A 71 7.44 9.66 19.29
C LEU A 71 6.60 10.64 18.46
N LYS A 72 6.72 11.93 18.78
CA LYS A 72 6.21 13.00 17.92
C LYS A 72 7.12 13.10 16.71
N VAL A 73 6.56 12.91 15.52
CA VAL A 73 7.31 12.89 14.26
C VAL A 73 7.16 14.26 13.58
N PRO A 74 8.27 14.90 13.17
CA PRO A 74 8.23 16.18 12.47
C PRO A 74 7.40 16.11 11.18
N PRO A 75 6.70 17.19 10.81
CA PRO A 75 5.84 17.23 9.60
C PRO A 75 6.57 16.84 8.31
N ALA A 76 7.85 17.21 8.17
CA ALA A 76 8.69 16.88 7.01
C ALA A 76 8.88 15.36 6.80
N ILE A 77 8.78 14.57 7.86
CA ILE A 77 8.82 13.09 7.79
C ILE A 77 7.40 12.53 7.78
N ALA A 78 6.50 13.12 8.57
CA ALA A 78 5.11 12.65 8.69
C ALA A 78 4.34 12.70 7.36
N GLN A 79 4.68 13.62 6.44
CA GLN A 79 4.07 13.68 5.11
C GLN A 79 4.20 12.34 4.33
N PHE A 80 5.25 11.55 4.55
CA PHE A 80 5.42 10.24 3.90
C PHE A 80 4.47 9.15 4.43
N GLN A 81 3.78 9.40 5.56
CA GLN A 81 2.71 8.53 6.03
C GLN A 81 1.42 8.71 5.23
N GLN A 82 1.23 9.88 4.59
CA GLN A 82 0.08 10.21 3.76
C GLN A 82 0.37 9.82 2.30
N VAL A 83 -0.09 8.64 1.92
CA VAL A 83 0.12 8.05 0.60
C VAL A 83 -1.11 8.19 -0.28
N LEU A 84 -0.88 8.20 -1.60
CA LEU A 84 -1.90 8.20 -2.62
C LEU A 84 -2.82 6.98 -2.43
N ASP A 85 -4.12 7.19 -2.60
CA ASP A 85 -5.10 6.13 -2.44
C ASP A 85 -4.86 4.99 -3.45
N LYS A 86 -5.37 3.80 -3.12
CA LYS A 86 -5.07 2.58 -3.87
C LYS A 86 -5.54 2.65 -5.33
N ASN A 87 -6.65 3.33 -5.60
CA ASN A 87 -7.27 3.37 -6.92
C ASN A 87 -6.48 4.30 -7.85
N THR A 88 -6.21 5.52 -7.39
CA THR A 88 -5.38 6.48 -8.14
C THR A 88 -3.97 5.92 -8.34
N ALA A 89 -3.38 5.31 -7.31
CA ALA A 89 -2.06 4.67 -7.44
C ALA A 89 -2.03 3.54 -8.47
N ALA A 90 -3.11 2.74 -8.59
CA ALA A 90 -3.20 1.69 -9.60
C ALA A 90 -3.28 2.27 -11.02
N GLN A 91 -4.07 3.33 -11.22
CA GLN A 91 -4.16 4.03 -12.50
C GLN A 91 -2.83 4.66 -12.90
N THR A 92 -2.16 5.36 -11.97
CA THR A 92 -0.83 5.93 -12.20
C THR A 92 0.19 4.87 -12.61
N LEU A 93 0.23 3.73 -11.93
CA LEU A 93 1.15 2.64 -12.28
C LEU A 93 0.80 1.98 -13.62
N LYS A 94 -0.50 1.89 -13.98
CA LYS A 94 -0.93 1.40 -15.28
C LYS A 94 -0.44 2.33 -16.40
N LEU A 95 -0.53 3.64 -16.22
CA LEU A 95 0.02 4.62 -17.16
C LEU A 95 1.54 4.47 -17.26
N LEU A 96 2.27 4.42 -16.14
CA LEU A 96 3.73 4.25 -16.14
C LEU A 96 4.19 2.96 -16.84
N ASN A 97 3.41 1.89 -16.78
CA ASN A 97 3.73 0.64 -17.46
C ASN A 97 3.76 0.76 -19.00
N LYS A 98 3.05 1.73 -19.58
CA LYS A 98 3.14 2.04 -21.02
C LYS A 98 4.46 2.72 -21.40
N TYR A 99 5.11 3.40 -20.45
CA TYR A 99 6.30 4.23 -20.64
C TYR A 99 7.56 3.62 -20.01
N ARG A 100 7.62 2.30 -19.86
CA ARG A 100 8.76 1.63 -19.22
C ARG A 100 10.03 1.83 -20.05
N PRO A 101 11.19 2.05 -19.41
CA PRO A 101 12.46 2.07 -20.11
C PRO A 101 12.81 0.68 -20.65
N GLU A 102 13.54 0.65 -21.77
CA GLU A 102 13.95 -0.58 -22.45
C GLU A 102 14.73 -1.54 -21.52
N THR A 103 14.50 -2.84 -21.69
CA THR A 103 15.35 -3.86 -21.07
C THR A 103 16.70 -3.96 -21.76
N LYS A 104 17.69 -4.62 -21.12
CA LYS A 104 19.02 -4.80 -21.74
C LYS A 104 18.94 -5.61 -23.04
N THR A 105 18.02 -6.58 -23.13
CA THR A 105 17.79 -7.40 -24.32
C THR A 105 17.15 -6.58 -25.43
N GLU A 106 16.08 -5.84 -25.14
CA GLU A 106 15.44 -4.91 -26.09
C GLU A 106 16.42 -3.87 -26.61
N LYS A 107 17.26 -3.32 -25.73
CA LYS A 107 18.30 -2.36 -26.11
C LYS A 107 19.30 -2.97 -27.09
N LYS A 108 19.72 -4.22 -26.87
CA LYS A 108 20.63 -4.93 -27.79
C LYS A 108 19.98 -5.12 -29.16
N GLU A 109 18.72 -5.55 -29.19
CA GLU A 109 17.97 -5.72 -30.44
C GLU A 109 17.76 -4.39 -31.17
N ARG A 110 17.44 -3.31 -30.46
CA ARG A 110 17.31 -1.97 -31.05
C ARG A 110 18.62 -1.52 -31.68
N LEU A 111 19.75 -1.67 -30.97
CA LEU A 111 21.06 -1.30 -31.49
C LEU A 111 21.47 -2.14 -32.70
N LEU A 112 21.14 -3.44 -32.72
CA LEU A 112 21.37 -4.29 -33.89
C LEU A 112 20.53 -3.83 -35.09
N LYS A 113 19.24 -3.55 -34.90
CA LYS A 113 18.35 -3.04 -35.95
C LYS A 113 18.79 -1.67 -36.47
N GLU A 114 19.23 -0.78 -35.58
CA GLU A 114 19.80 0.51 -35.95
C GLU A 114 21.08 0.32 -36.77
N ALA A 115 21.98 -0.57 -36.33
CA ALA A 115 23.23 -0.84 -37.04
C ALA A 115 23.02 -1.46 -38.43
N THR A 116 22.04 -2.36 -38.60
CA THR A 116 21.69 -2.93 -39.91
C THR A 116 21.09 -1.89 -40.83
N ALA A 117 20.16 -1.06 -40.34
CA ALA A 117 19.53 -0.01 -41.13
C ALA A 117 20.53 1.08 -41.58
N VAL A 118 21.51 1.41 -40.72
CA VAL A 118 22.60 2.33 -41.09
C VAL A 118 23.53 1.70 -42.11
N LYS A 119 23.84 0.40 -42.00
CA LYS A 119 24.58 -0.33 -43.06
C LYS A 119 23.85 -0.32 -44.41
N GLU A 120 22.52 -0.37 -44.40
CA GLU A 120 21.66 -0.29 -45.59
C GLU A 120 21.48 1.15 -46.13
N GLY A 121 22.22 2.13 -45.59
CA GLY A 121 22.27 3.51 -46.10
C GLY A 121 21.21 4.46 -45.53
N LYS A 122 20.42 4.06 -44.52
CA LYS A 122 19.47 4.95 -43.84
C LYS A 122 20.20 5.80 -42.78
N LYS A 123 19.83 7.07 -42.64
CA LYS A 123 20.37 7.93 -41.58
C LYS A 123 19.81 7.51 -40.22
N LYS A 124 20.63 7.63 -39.18
CA LYS A 124 20.29 7.24 -37.80
C LYS A 124 19.03 7.92 -37.27
N GLU A 125 18.79 9.17 -37.68
CA GLU A 125 17.66 10.01 -37.26
C GLU A 125 16.32 9.53 -37.84
N ASP A 126 16.32 8.97 -39.05
CA ASP A 126 15.12 8.43 -39.69
C ASP A 126 14.70 7.10 -39.05
N VAL A 127 15.65 6.36 -38.49
CA VAL A 127 15.45 5.03 -37.93
C VAL A 127 15.00 5.08 -36.46
N SER A 128 15.45 6.07 -35.68
CA SER A 128 15.24 6.10 -34.22
C SER A 128 14.55 7.37 -33.75
N LYS A 129 13.22 7.31 -33.59
CA LYS A 129 12.42 8.40 -33.02
C LYS A 129 12.69 8.55 -31.52
N LYS A 130 12.62 9.79 -31.00
CA LYS A 130 12.78 10.09 -29.57
C LYS A 130 11.83 9.22 -28.71
N PRO A 131 12.36 8.38 -27.80
CA PRO A 131 11.51 7.50 -27.00
C PRO A 131 10.88 8.27 -25.83
N TYR A 132 9.59 8.01 -25.59
CA TYR A 132 8.88 8.45 -24.39
C TYR A 132 9.11 7.43 -23.29
N VAL A 133 9.86 7.80 -22.25
CA VAL A 133 10.23 6.91 -21.15
C VAL A 133 10.08 7.60 -19.81
N VAL A 134 9.68 6.84 -18.80
CA VAL A 134 9.74 7.24 -17.40
C VAL A 134 11.21 7.53 -17.05
N LYS A 135 11.45 8.72 -16.50
CA LYS A 135 12.75 9.12 -16.00
C LYS A 135 12.91 8.63 -14.56
N TYR A 136 14.08 8.13 -14.24
CA TYR A 136 14.39 7.58 -12.92
C TYR A 136 15.81 7.95 -12.50
N GLY A 137 16.08 7.74 -11.21
CA GLY A 137 17.34 8.13 -10.57
C GLY A 137 17.21 9.49 -9.90
N LEU A 138 17.63 9.56 -8.63
CA LEU A 138 17.41 10.74 -7.78
C LEU A 138 17.98 12.01 -8.41
N ASN A 139 19.27 12.02 -8.73
CA ASN A 139 19.97 13.20 -9.27
C ASN A 139 19.37 13.68 -10.60
N HIS A 140 19.04 12.73 -11.49
CA HIS A 140 18.43 13.07 -12.78
C HIS A 140 17.03 13.65 -12.60
N VAL A 141 16.21 13.07 -11.72
CA VAL A 141 14.86 13.57 -11.47
C VAL A 141 14.89 14.95 -10.80
N VAL A 142 15.81 15.19 -9.86
CA VAL A 142 16.02 16.51 -9.24
C VAL A 142 16.31 17.56 -10.32
N GLY A 143 17.25 17.32 -11.23
CA GLY A 143 17.53 18.24 -12.33
C GLY A 143 16.33 18.47 -13.27
N LEU A 144 15.46 17.48 -13.46
CA LEU A 144 14.23 17.65 -14.25
C LEU A 144 13.17 18.50 -13.53
N ILE A 145 13.10 18.43 -12.19
CA ILE A 145 12.21 19.26 -11.38
C ILE A 145 12.70 20.71 -11.39
N GLU A 146 14.00 20.93 -11.21
CA GLU A 146 14.60 22.26 -11.22
C GLU A 146 14.45 22.95 -12.57
N ASN A 147 14.60 22.19 -13.66
CA ASN A 147 14.37 22.72 -15.01
C ASN A 147 12.88 22.80 -15.41
N LYS A 148 11.95 22.48 -14.50
CA LYS A 148 10.49 22.43 -14.75
C LYS A 148 10.09 21.57 -15.95
N LYS A 149 10.87 20.53 -16.26
CA LYS A 149 10.62 19.58 -17.36
C LYS A 149 9.76 18.38 -16.93
N ALA A 150 9.64 18.15 -15.62
CA ALA A 150 8.82 17.08 -15.08
C ALA A 150 7.34 17.49 -15.05
N SER A 151 6.47 16.66 -15.63
CA SER A 151 5.01 16.82 -15.58
C SER A 151 4.38 16.20 -14.34
N LEU A 152 4.96 15.09 -13.84
CA LEU A 152 4.51 14.40 -12.63
C LEU A 152 5.69 13.68 -11.97
N VAL A 153 5.81 13.82 -10.65
CA VAL A 153 6.84 13.16 -9.83
C VAL A 153 6.22 12.19 -8.84
N LEU A 154 6.77 10.99 -8.74
CA LEU A 154 6.31 9.94 -7.83
C LEU A 154 7.40 9.60 -6.84
N ILE A 155 7.09 9.75 -5.55
CA ILE A 155 8.02 9.55 -4.45
C ILE A 155 7.54 8.35 -3.63
N PRO A 156 8.36 7.32 -3.40
CA PRO A 156 8.00 6.21 -2.52
C PRO A 156 8.04 6.63 -1.05
N ASN A 157 7.22 5.98 -0.22
CA ASN A 157 7.13 6.27 1.21
C ASN A 157 8.12 5.53 2.11
N ASP A 158 8.82 4.51 1.59
CA ASP A 158 9.64 3.55 2.33
C ASP A 158 11.12 3.57 1.88
N VAL A 159 11.59 4.74 1.45
CA VAL A 159 13.02 4.97 1.17
C VAL A 159 13.80 4.98 2.48
N ASP A 160 14.92 4.29 2.47
CA ASP A 160 15.86 4.19 3.58
C ASP A 160 17.25 4.29 2.95
N PRO A 161 18.04 5.36 3.19
CA PRO A 161 17.80 6.49 4.12
C PRO A 161 16.74 7.52 3.64
N ILE A 162 16.00 8.14 4.57
CA ILE A 162 14.88 9.06 4.26
C ILE A 162 15.36 10.44 3.77
N GLU A 163 16.58 10.81 4.12
CA GLU A 163 17.26 12.06 3.76
C GLU A 163 17.35 12.24 2.24
N LEU A 164 17.40 11.13 1.50
CA LEU A 164 17.43 11.14 0.04
C LEU A 164 16.17 11.73 -0.60
N VAL A 165 15.02 11.66 0.08
CA VAL A 165 13.73 12.07 -0.50
C VAL A 165 13.01 13.14 0.31
N ILE A 166 13.45 13.45 1.53
CA ILE A 166 12.77 14.38 2.44
C ILE A 166 12.57 15.78 1.84
N PHE A 167 13.50 16.24 1.00
CA PHE A 167 13.45 17.56 0.37
C PHE A 167 12.60 17.59 -0.90
N LEU A 168 12.28 16.45 -1.51
CA LEU A 168 11.61 16.40 -2.82
C LEU A 168 10.20 17.00 -2.82
N PRO A 169 9.32 16.73 -1.84
CA PRO A 169 8.01 17.39 -1.79
C PRO A 169 8.13 18.93 -1.74
N ALA A 170 9.12 19.44 -1.00
CA ALA A 170 9.37 20.87 -0.91
C ALA A 170 9.90 21.45 -2.23
N LEU A 171 10.81 20.73 -2.90
CA LEU A 171 11.36 21.09 -4.20
C LEU A 171 10.28 21.10 -5.30
N CYS A 172 9.51 20.01 -5.43
CA CYS A 172 8.42 19.90 -6.41
C CYS A 172 7.43 21.05 -6.25
N ARG A 173 7.04 21.37 -5.01
CA ARG A 173 6.18 22.51 -4.71
C ARG A 173 6.80 23.85 -5.12
N LYS A 174 8.06 24.12 -4.75
CA LYS A 174 8.73 25.38 -5.10
C LYS A 174 8.81 25.58 -6.61
N MET A 175 8.98 24.50 -7.36
CA MET A 175 9.06 24.53 -8.83
C MET A 175 7.69 24.44 -9.52
N GLY A 176 6.59 24.25 -8.78
CA GLY A 176 5.23 24.11 -9.32
C GLY A 176 4.95 22.76 -9.98
N VAL A 177 5.76 21.73 -9.71
CA VAL A 177 5.65 20.40 -10.28
C VAL A 177 4.73 19.52 -9.42
N PRO A 178 3.70 18.88 -10.00
CA PRO A 178 2.84 17.93 -9.29
C PRO A 178 3.62 16.72 -8.76
N TYR A 179 3.40 16.37 -7.50
CA TYR A 179 4.01 15.18 -6.89
C TYR A 179 2.98 14.34 -6.14
N ALA A 180 3.23 13.04 -6.08
CA ALA A 180 2.46 12.11 -5.25
C ALA A 180 3.40 11.18 -4.47
N ILE A 181 2.97 10.81 -3.26
CA ILE A 181 3.68 9.82 -2.45
C ILE A 181 3.02 8.46 -2.64
N ILE A 182 3.74 7.48 -3.18
CA ILE A 182 3.23 6.13 -3.45
C ILE A 182 3.78 5.14 -2.43
N LYS A 183 2.96 4.14 -2.07
CA LYS A 183 3.37 3.05 -1.19
C LYS A 183 4.29 2.06 -1.92
N GLY A 184 5.53 1.92 -1.45
CA GLY A 184 6.47 0.88 -1.83
C GLY A 184 7.43 1.23 -2.98
N LYS A 185 8.70 1.45 -2.66
CA LYS A 185 9.83 1.67 -3.59
C LYS A 185 10.08 0.48 -4.52
N ALA A 186 9.74 -0.72 -4.07
CA ALA A 186 9.81 -1.93 -4.89
C ALA A 186 8.83 -1.86 -6.08
N ARG A 187 7.62 -1.33 -5.88
CA ARG A 187 6.62 -1.17 -6.94
C ARG A 187 7.03 -0.15 -7.99
N LEU A 188 7.77 0.89 -7.60
CA LEU A 188 8.37 1.82 -8.54
C LEU A 188 9.58 1.18 -9.26
N GLY A 189 10.35 0.36 -8.53
CA GLY A 189 11.47 -0.41 -9.09
C GLY A 189 11.05 -1.34 -10.23
N THR A 190 9.93 -2.04 -10.08
CA THR A 190 9.44 -2.97 -11.12
C THR A 190 9.15 -2.26 -12.45
N VAL A 191 8.63 -1.04 -12.42
CA VAL A 191 8.38 -0.22 -13.62
C VAL A 191 9.68 -0.03 -14.42
N VAL A 192 10.79 0.25 -13.74
CA VAL A 192 12.09 0.56 -14.37
C VAL A 192 13.06 -0.63 -14.43
N HIS A 193 12.58 -1.85 -14.23
CA HIS A 193 13.38 -3.08 -14.25
C HIS A 193 14.52 -3.07 -13.20
N LYS A 194 14.26 -2.51 -12.02
CA LYS A 194 15.18 -2.50 -10.86
C LYS A 194 14.50 -3.11 -9.63
N LYS A 195 15.31 -3.52 -8.65
CA LYS A 195 14.79 -4.02 -7.35
C LYS A 195 14.01 -2.93 -6.62
N THR A 196 14.49 -1.69 -6.67
CA THR A 196 13.86 -0.51 -6.05
C THR A 196 14.14 0.73 -6.89
N ALA A 197 13.29 1.75 -6.76
CA ALA A 197 13.53 3.08 -7.29
C ALA A 197 13.23 4.12 -6.21
N ALA A 198 14.09 5.13 -6.06
CA ALA A 198 13.94 6.19 -5.06
C ALA A 198 12.96 7.28 -5.50
N VAL A 199 12.84 7.55 -6.81
CA VAL A 199 11.91 8.51 -7.42
C VAL A 199 11.66 8.11 -8.86
N LEU A 200 10.46 8.35 -9.38
CA LEU A 200 10.15 8.32 -10.80
C LEU A 200 9.57 9.66 -11.25
N ALA A 201 9.84 10.06 -12.48
CA ALA A 201 9.23 11.24 -13.09
C ALA A 201 8.75 10.96 -14.51
N LEU A 202 7.58 11.50 -14.84
CA LEU A 202 7.11 11.63 -16.21
C LEU A 202 7.45 13.04 -16.72
N THR A 203 7.99 13.12 -17.92
CA THR A 203 8.33 14.40 -18.58
C THR A 203 7.30 14.67 -19.66
N GLU A 204 7.29 13.85 -20.70
CA GLU A 204 6.35 13.89 -21.80
C GLU A 204 5.61 12.56 -21.92
N VAL A 205 4.37 12.60 -22.39
CA VAL A 205 3.56 11.43 -22.76
C VAL A 205 3.11 11.57 -24.22
N ARG A 206 2.72 10.46 -24.84
CA ARG A 206 2.11 10.47 -26.16
C ARG A 206 0.78 11.22 -26.13
N SER A 207 0.36 11.74 -27.28
CA SER A 207 -0.89 12.50 -27.42
C SER A 207 -2.12 11.71 -26.95
N GLU A 208 -2.15 10.40 -27.20
CA GLU A 208 -3.22 9.47 -26.79
C GLU A 208 -3.42 9.41 -25.26
N ASP A 209 -2.34 9.51 -24.48
CA ASP A 209 -2.38 9.38 -23.01
C ASP A 209 -2.44 10.74 -22.29
N LYS A 210 -2.40 11.86 -23.02
CA LYS A 210 -2.38 13.21 -22.43
C LYS A 210 -3.61 13.49 -21.56
N ASN A 211 -4.77 13.00 -21.98
CA ASN A 211 -6.02 13.12 -21.22
C ASN A 211 -6.00 12.27 -19.94
N GLU A 212 -5.46 11.06 -20.00
CA GLU A 212 -5.29 10.19 -18.82
C GLU A 212 -4.34 10.83 -17.81
N LEU A 213 -3.20 11.36 -18.27
CA LEU A 213 -2.25 12.07 -17.43
C LEU A 213 -2.85 13.33 -16.79
N SER A 214 -3.59 14.13 -17.56
CA SER A 214 -4.20 15.38 -17.06
C SER A 214 -5.17 15.11 -15.90
N LYS A 215 -6.02 14.09 -16.04
CA LYS A 215 -6.94 13.66 -14.96
C LYS A 215 -6.20 13.23 -13.70
N LEU A 216 -5.14 12.42 -13.85
CA LEU A 216 -4.31 12.00 -12.73
C LEU A 216 -3.61 13.18 -12.05
N VAL A 217 -3.04 14.10 -12.84
CA VAL A 217 -2.37 15.29 -12.33
C VAL A 217 -3.35 16.17 -11.56
N SER A 218 -4.58 16.35 -12.05
CA SER A 218 -5.62 17.11 -11.35
C SER A 218 -5.94 16.51 -9.99
N ALA A 219 -6.20 15.20 -9.94
CA ALA A 219 -6.49 14.49 -8.69
C ALA A 219 -5.32 14.55 -7.69
N ILE A 220 -4.08 14.43 -8.19
CA ILE A 220 -2.86 14.50 -7.38
C ILE A 220 -2.64 15.92 -6.83
N LYS A 221 -2.88 16.96 -7.64
CA LYS A 221 -2.76 18.37 -7.21
C LYS A 221 -3.69 18.68 -6.05
N GLU A 222 -4.95 18.27 -6.15
CA GLU A 222 -5.95 18.45 -5.09
C GLU A 222 -5.54 17.72 -3.80
N GLY A 223 -4.96 16.53 -3.93
CA GLY A 223 -4.53 15.72 -2.78
C GLY A 223 -3.27 16.25 -2.06
N TYR A 224 -2.30 16.81 -2.78
CA TYR A 224 -0.96 17.11 -2.26
C TYR A 224 -0.57 18.59 -2.28
N LEU A 225 -0.81 19.28 -3.40
CA LEU A 225 -0.40 20.67 -3.59
C LEU A 225 -1.32 21.63 -2.82
N GLU A 226 -2.64 21.41 -2.89
CA GLU A 226 -3.64 22.24 -2.21
C GLU A 226 -3.64 22.02 -0.68
N LYS A 227 -3.50 20.76 -0.23
CA LYS A 227 -3.50 20.39 1.20
C LYS A 227 -2.15 20.61 1.92
N ASN A 228 -1.22 21.30 1.26
CA ASN A 228 0.17 21.41 1.68
C ASN A 228 0.35 22.19 2.99
N GLU A 229 -0.38 23.28 3.18
CA GLU A 229 -0.21 24.09 4.39
C GLU A 229 -0.58 23.30 5.65
N ALA A 230 -1.67 22.53 5.59
CA ALA A 230 -2.05 21.60 6.65
C ALA A 230 -0.97 20.53 6.86
N ALA A 231 -0.46 19.92 5.79
CA ALA A 231 0.58 18.89 5.86
C ALA A 231 1.89 19.39 6.50
N ARG A 232 2.25 20.66 6.32
CA ARG A 232 3.45 21.26 6.95
C ARG A 232 3.30 21.52 8.44
N LYS A 233 2.09 21.76 8.92
CA LYS A 233 1.81 22.06 10.33
C LYS A 233 1.48 20.80 11.13
N GLN A 234 0.98 19.76 10.45
CA GLN A 234 0.55 18.53 11.10
C GLN A 234 1.75 17.68 11.55
N TRP A 235 1.95 17.61 12.86
CA TRP A 235 2.87 16.64 13.45
C TRP A 235 2.27 15.23 13.39
N GLY A 236 3.13 14.23 13.17
CA GLY A 236 2.77 12.82 13.18
C GLY A 236 3.10 12.14 14.51
N GLY A 237 2.72 10.86 14.62
CA GLY A 237 3.06 10.03 15.77
C GLY A 237 2.30 10.41 17.06
N GLY A 238 2.92 10.19 18.21
CA GLY A 238 2.27 10.41 19.52
C GLY A 238 1.12 9.44 19.83
N ILE A 239 1.00 8.35 19.07
CA ILE A 239 -0.09 7.37 19.21
C ILE A 239 0.21 6.50 20.43
N LEU A 240 -0.74 6.34 21.36
CA LEU A 240 -0.56 5.47 22.53
C LEU A 240 -0.72 3.97 22.19
N GLY A 241 -0.22 3.10 23.06
CA GLY A 241 -0.42 1.65 22.91
C GLY A 241 -1.81 1.20 23.32
N ALA A 242 -2.30 0.10 22.73
CA ALA A 242 -3.64 -0.43 22.95
C ALA A 242 -3.99 -0.66 24.42
N LYS A 243 -3.04 -1.17 25.23
CA LYS A 243 -3.27 -1.34 26.69
C LYS A 243 -3.49 0.00 27.39
N SER A 244 -2.69 1.00 27.04
CA SER A 244 -2.78 2.35 27.61
C SER A 244 -4.06 3.07 27.18
N THR A 245 -4.46 2.97 25.91
CA THR A 245 -5.72 3.55 25.42
C THR A 245 -6.93 2.90 26.09
N THR A 246 -6.95 1.58 26.22
CA THR A 246 -8.02 0.87 26.94
C THR A 246 -8.10 1.27 28.41
N ARG A 247 -6.95 1.45 29.09
CA ARG A 247 -6.93 1.93 30.49
C ARG A 247 -7.54 3.32 30.61
N ILE A 248 -7.16 4.25 29.72
CA ILE A 248 -7.71 5.61 29.69
C ILE A 248 -9.21 5.58 29.41
N ALA A 249 -9.65 4.79 28.43
CA ALA A 249 -11.06 4.65 28.09
C ALA A 249 -11.89 4.09 29.25
N LYS A 250 -11.38 3.08 29.99
CA LYS A 250 -12.04 2.57 31.19
C LYS A 250 -12.17 3.64 32.28
N ARG A 251 -11.11 4.41 32.54
CA ARG A 251 -11.14 5.51 33.51
C ARG A 251 -12.14 6.60 33.11
N LYS A 252 -12.16 6.98 31.82
CA LYS A 252 -13.10 7.96 31.29
C LYS A 252 -14.55 7.48 31.45
N LYS A 253 -14.82 6.21 31.11
CA LYS A 253 -16.16 5.62 31.29
C LYS A 253 -16.60 5.64 32.75
N ALA A 254 -15.70 5.34 33.70
CA ALA A 254 -16.01 5.38 35.13
C ALA A 254 -16.33 6.80 35.63
N GLN A 255 -15.62 7.81 35.11
CA GLN A 255 -15.92 9.22 35.42
C GLN A 255 -17.26 9.67 34.82
N GLU A 256 -17.54 9.31 33.56
CA GLU A 256 -18.82 9.60 32.91
C GLU A 256 -20.00 8.95 33.64
N THR A 257 -19.83 7.74 34.17
CA THR A 257 -20.87 7.11 35.00
C THR A 257 -21.04 7.81 36.35
N ALA A 258 -19.97 8.32 36.95
CA ALA A 258 -20.05 9.04 38.22
C ALA A 258 -20.69 10.43 38.10
N LEU A 259 -20.53 11.09 36.94
CA LEU A 259 -21.12 12.41 36.65
C LEU A 259 -22.59 12.36 36.20
N LYS A 260 -23.10 11.17 35.85
CA LYS A 260 -24.50 10.97 35.44
C LYS A 260 -25.44 10.68 36.62
N VAL A 261 -24.90 10.60 37.83
CA VAL A 261 -25.63 10.56 39.10
C VAL A 261 -25.74 11.99 39.61
#